data_AF-A0A1C6SEN2-F1
#
_entry.id   AF-A0A1C6SEN2-F1
#
_cell.length_a   1.000
_cell.length_b   1.000
_cell.length_c   1.000
_cell.angle_alpha   90.00
_cell.angle_beta   90.00
_cell.angle_gamma   90.00
#
_symmetry.space_group_name_H-M   'P 1'
#
loop_
_entity.id
_entity.type
_entity.pdbx_description
1 polymer ?
#
loop_
_entity_poly.entity_id
_entity_poly.type
_entity_poly.pdbx_seq_one_letter_code
_entity_poly.pdbx_strand_id
1 'polypeptide(L)' 'MQQPIGFDLALDAVTRHVNSARPDAPVRPDRPRPALLVPTRLAAAGALRRLADLMEPRPAPAPPCCS' A
#
# COMPACT_ATOMS: atom_id res chain seq x y z
N MET A 1 -32.77 -33.54 15.37
CA MET A 1 -32.65 -33.18 13.94
C MET A 1 -31.78 -31.94 13.84
N GLN A 2 -30.64 -32.03 13.14
CA GLN A 2 -29.66 -30.94 13.01
C GLN A 2 -30.25 -29.75 12.26
N GLN A 3 -29.90 -28.54 12.69
CA GLN A 3 -30.65 -27.33 12.36
C GLN A 3 -30.38 -26.83 10.93
N PRO A 4 -31.41 -26.72 10.06
CA PRO A 4 -31.26 -26.30 8.66
C PRO A 4 -30.78 -24.85 8.51
N ILE A 5 -30.94 -24.03 9.55
CA ILE A 5 -30.57 -22.60 9.57
C ILE A 5 -29.08 -22.40 9.27
N GLY A 6 -28.20 -23.25 9.82
CA GLY A 6 -26.76 -23.12 9.59
C GLY A 6 -26.38 -23.41 8.13
N PHE A 7 -27.11 -24.31 7.47
CA PHE A 7 -26.89 -24.67 6.08
C PHE A 7 -27.34 -23.53 5.13
N ASP A 8 -28.51 -22.96 5.38
CA ASP A 8 -29.04 -21.84 4.57
C ASP A 8 -28.15 -20.59 4.68
N LEU A 9 -27.64 -20.29 5.88
CA LEU A 9 -26.72 -19.18 6.10
C LEU A 9 -25.38 -19.39 5.38
N ALA A 10 -24.87 -20.62 5.37
CA ALA A 10 -23.64 -20.95 4.65
C ALA A 10 -23.83 -20.78 3.13
N LEU A 11 -24.97 -21.21 2.59
CA LEU A 11 -25.28 -21.03 1.16
C LEU A 11 -25.43 -19.56 0.77
N ASP A 12 -26.12 -18.74 1.58
CA ASP A 12 -26.26 -17.31 1.31
C ASP A 12 -24.90 -16.59 1.33
N ALA A 13 -24.06 -16.90 2.33
CA ALA A 13 -22.72 -16.33 2.44
C ALA A 13 -21.84 -16.67 1.21
N VAL A 14 -21.85 -17.93 0.77
CA VAL A 14 -21.09 -18.38 -0.41
C VAL A 14 -21.64 -17.74 -1.69
N THR A 15 -22.97 -17.74 -1.86
CA THR A 15 -23.63 -17.16 -3.04
C THR A 15 -23.33 -15.66 -3.16
N ARG A 16 -23.39 -14.94 -2.03
CA ARG A 16 -23.05 -13.52 -1.97
C ARG A 16 -21.59 -13.26 -2.26
N HIS A 17 -20.68 -14.09 -1.74
CA HIS A 17 -19.25 -13.95 -1.98
C HIS A 17 -18.89 -14.17 -3.46
N VAL A 18 -19.37 -15.25 -4.06
CA VAL A 18 -19.09 -15.61 -5.46
C VAL A 18 -19.65 -14.55 -6.42
N ASN A 19 -20.88 -14.08 -6.18
CA ASN A 19 -21.51 -13.07 -7.02
C ASN A 19 -21.09 -11.62 -6.72
N SER A 20 -20.27 -11.40 -5.68
CA SER A 20 -19.82 -10.04 -5.29
C SER A 20 -18.94 -9.39 -6.36
N ALA A 21 -18.17 -10.21 -7.10
CA ALA A 21 -17.34 -9.76 -8.19
C ALA A 21 -18.15 -9.28 -9.42
N ARG A 22 -19.47 -9.55 -9.45
CA ARG A 22 -20.38 -9.32 -10.58
C ARG A 22 -19.69 -9.55 -11.93
N PRO A 23 -19.46 -10.82 -12.32
CA PRO A 23 -18.70 -11.14 -13.54
C PRO A 23 -19.27 -10.47 -14.80
N ASP A 24 -20.59 -10.23 -14.82
CA ASP A 24 -21.29 -9.58 -15.94
C ASP A 24 -21.42 -8.06 -15.78
N ALA A 25 -20.92 -7.46 -14.69
CA ALA A 25 -20.96 -6.01 -14.55
C ALA A 25 -20.03 -5.36 -15.58
N PRO A 26 -20.45 -4.22 -16.18
CA PRO A 26 -19.60 -3.51 -17.12
C PRO A 26 -18.31 -3.06 -16.42
N VAL A 27 -17.16 -3.42 -17.01
CA VAL A 27 -15.84 -2.99 -16.54
C VAL A 27 -15.77 -1.47 -16.63
N ARG A 28 -15.68 -0.79 -15.48
CA ARG A 28 -15.41 0.65 -15.45
C ARG A 28 -13.89 0.84 -15.48
N PRO A 29 -13.33 1.61 -16.43
CA PRO A 29 -11.93 1.98 -16.37
C PRO A 29 -11.68 2.75 -15.08
N ASP A 30 -10.56 2.44 -14.41
CA ASP A 30 -10.18 3.14 -13.19
C ASP A 30 -9.99 4.63 -13.51
N ARG A 31 -10.59 5.50 -12.69
CA ARG A 31 -10.52 6.94 -12.94
C ARG A 31 -9.18 7.42 -12.42
N PRO A 32 -8.37 8.15 -13.22
CA PRO A 32 -7.13 8.72 -12.73
C PRO A 32 -7.43 9.60 -11.51
N ARG A 33 -6.94 9.18 -10.34
CA ARG A 33 -7.15 9.91 -9.10
C ARG A 33 -6.28 11.16 -9.13
N PRO A 34 -6.84 12.37 -8.90
CA PRO A 34 -6.04 13.58 -8.87
C PRO A 34 -4.99 13.46 -7.77
N ALA A 35 -3.74 13.70 -8.14
CA ALA A 35 -2.60 13.53 -7.26
C ALA A 35 -2.42 14.77 -6.36
N LEU A 36 -3.47 15.11 -5.59
CA LEU A 36 -3.57 16.33 -4.77
C LEU A 36 -2.44 16.48 -3.74
N LEU A 37 -1.79 15.36 -3.38
CA LEU A 37 -0.71 15.30 -2.38
C LEU A 37 0.69 15.22 -3.00
N VAL A 38 0.85 15.37 -4.32
CA VAL A 38 2.18 15.38 -4.94
C VAL A 38 3.11 16.43 -4.34
N PRO A 39 2.72 17.71 -4.16
CA PRO A 39 3.65 18.71 -3.64
C PRO A 39 4.05 18.42 -2.19
N THR A 40 3.10 17.94 -1.36
CA THR A 40 3.38 17.60 0.04
C THR A 40 4.27 16.38 0.18
N ARG A 41 4.08 15.36 -0.68
CA ARG A 41 4.97 14.17 -0.74
C ARG A 41 6.39 14.54 -1.14
N LEU A 42 6.57 15.43 -2.12
CA LEU A 42 7.89 15.89 -2.54
C LEU A 42 8.59 16.70 -1.44
N ALA A 43 7.85 17.59 -0.77
CA ALA A 43 8.39 18.35 0.37
C ALA A 43 8.84 17.43 1.51
N ALA A 44 8.01 16.44 1.87
CA ALA A 44 8.35 15.45 2.90
C ALA A 44 9.58 14.62 2.51
N ALA A 45 9.66 14.16 1.26
CA ALA A 45 10.83 13.43 0.77
C ALA A 45 12.12 14.25 0.87
N GLY A 46 12.07 15.54 0.52
CA GLY A 46 13.21 16.45 0.66
C GLY A 46 13.64 16.66 2.12
N ALA A 47 12.68 16.82 3.03
CA ALA A 47 12.97 16.95 4.46
C ALA A 47 13.62 15.69 5.04
N LEU A 48 13.09 14.51 4.70
CA LEU A 48 13.64 13.23 5.13
C LEU A 48 15.04 13.00 4.57
N ARG A 49 15.30 13.40 3.32
CA ARG A 49 16.64 13.29 2.74
C ARG A 49 17.65 14.14 3.49
N ARG A 50 17.32 15.41 3.77
CA ARG A 50 18.19 16.29 4.57
C ARG A 50 18.45 15.74 5.96
N LEU A 51 17.44 15.17 6.61
CA LEU A 51 17.60 14.54 7.91
C LEU A 51 18.55 13.34 7.83
N ALA A 52 18.43 12.51 6.80
CA ALA A 52 19.36 11.40 6.59
C ALA A 52 20.79 11.90 6.38
N ASP A 53 20.99 12.93 5.56
CA ASP A 53 22.32 13.52 5.30
C ASP A 53 22.93 14.14 6.59
N LEU A 54 22.10 14.61 7.54
CA LEU A 54 22.56 15.10 8.85
C LEU A 54 22.91 13.96 9.82
N MET A 55 22.22 12.83 9.72
CA MET A 55 22.47 11.66 10.56
C MET A 55 23.64 10.81 10.07
N GLU A 56 24.04 10.95 8.80
CA GLU A 56 25.10 10.15 8.23
C GLU A 56 26.44 10.46 8.93
N PRO A 57 27.07 9.49 9.61
CA PRO A 57 28.34 9.70 10.28
C PRO A 57 29.42 9.99 9.24
N ARG A 58 30.18 11.08 9.43
CA ARG A 58 31.28 11.41 8.53
C ARG A 58 32.29 10.26 8.50
N PRO A 59 32.78 9.86 7.32
CA PRO A 59 33.81 8.84 7.23
C PRO A 59 35.05 9.30 7.98
N ALA A 60 35.63 8.40 8.78
CA ALA A 60 36.87 8.67 9.49
C ALA A 60 38.00 8.97 8.50
N PRO A 61 38.93 9.88 8.83
CA PRO A 61 40.07 10.16 7.98
C PRO A 61 40.86 8.88 7.74
N ALA A 62 41.23 8.64 6.48
CA ALA A 62 42.06 7.51 6.11
C ALA A 62 43.43 7.63 6.81
N PRO A 63 44.02 6.52 7.30
CA PRO A 63 45.35 6.54 7.89
C PRO A 63 46.37 7.04 6.84
N PRO A 64 47.39 7.80 7.23
CA PRO A 64 48.43 8.23 6.31
C PRO A 64 49.12 6.98 5.73
N CYS A 65 49.13 6.88 4.40
CA CYS A 65 49.84 5.82 3.70
C CYS A 65 51.34 5.97 4.00
N CYS A 66 51.94 4.96 4.61
CA CYS A 66 53.40 4.89 4.75
C CYS A 66 54.01 4.64 3.37
N SER A 67 54.86 5.55 2.92
CA SER A 67 55.77 5.40 1.78
C SER A 67 57.01 4.61 2.15
#